data_AF-A0A358R4Q0-F1
#
_entry.id   AF-A0A358R4Q0-F1
#
_cell.length_a   1.000
_cell.length_b   1.000
_cell.length_c   1.000
_cell.angle_alpha   90.00
_cell.angle_beta   90.00
_cell.angle_gamma   90.00
#
_symmetry.space_group_name_H-M   'P 1'
#
loop_
_entity.id
_entity.type
_entity.pdbx_description
1 polymer ?
#
loop_
_entity_poly.entity_id
_entity_poly.type
_entity_poly.pdbx_seq_one_letter_code
_entity_poly.pdbx_strand_id
1 'polypeptide(L)'
;ERPFFGELVEFMSSGPCVPMILEKDNAVADFRAFIGATNPAEADAGTIRADFADSVGENIIHGSDSDENAAIEAAYFFSQSEVVANLD
;
A
#
# COMPACT_ATOMS: atom_id res chain seq x y z
N GLU A 1 -21.09 8.42 -8.31
CA GLU A 1 -20.80 8.23 -6.86
C GLU A 1 -19.98 6.97 -6.68
N ARG A 2 -19.10 6.92 -5.67
CA ARG A 2 -18.40 5.70 -5.24
C ARG A 2 -19.13 5.18 -4.00
N PRO A 3 -20.09 4.24 -4.13
CA PRO A 3 -21.00 3.90 -3.04
C PRO A 3 -20.29 3.36 -1.78
N PHE A 4 -19.11 2.78 -1.94
CA PHE A 4 -18.28 2.23 -0.86
C PHE A 4 -17.29 3.24 -0.24
N PHE A 5 -17.23 4.49 -0.72
CA PHE A 5 -16.20 5.44 -0.28
C PHE A 5 -16.33 5.81 1.21
N GLY A 6 -17.55 5.95 1.72
CA GLY A 6 -17.79 6.27 3.13
C GLY A 6 -17.26 5.19 4.07
N GLU A 7 -17.66 3.93 3.81
CA GLU A 7 -17.21 2.76 4.58
C GLU A 7 -15.69 2.58 4.52
N LEU A 8 -15.08 2.83 3.35
CA LEU A 8 -13.63 2.76 3.20
C LEU A 8 -12.90 3.80 4.06
N VAL A 9 -13.40 5.05 4.10
CA VAL A 9 -12.81 6.09 4.95
C VAL A 9 -12.95 5.73 6.42
N GLU A 10 -14.11 5.24 6.84
CA GLU A 10 -14.35 4.80 8.22
C GLU A 10 -13.37 3.67 8.62
N PHE A 11 -13.23 2.65 7.77
CA PHE A 11 -12.30 1.54 8.02
C PHE A 11 -10.84 2.03 8.11
N MET A 12 -10.36 2.79 7.12
CA MET A 12 -8.97 3.25 7.06
C MET A 12 -8.61 4.23 8.19
N SER A 13 -9.59 4.90 8.79
CA SER A 13 -9.39 5.85 9.90
C SER A 13 -9.72 5.27 11.28
N SER A 14 -10.14 4.00 11.36
CA SER A 14 -10.56 3.33 12.60
C SER A 14 -9.40 3.02 13.57
N GLY A 15 -8.15 3.07 13.11
CA GLY A 15 -6.96 2.76 13.89
C GLY A 15 -5.68 3.35 13.30
N PRO A 16 -4.53 3.17 13.99
CA PRO A 16 -3.25 3.63 13.48
C PRO A 16 -2.82 2.82 12.25
N CYS A 17 -2.07 3.45 11.36
CA CYS A 17 -1.38 2.79 10.25
C CYS A 17 0.14 3.00 10.36
N VAL A 18 0.90 2.24 9.57
CA VAL A 18 2.35 2.38 9.47
C VAL A 18 2.68 2.79 8.03
N PRO A 19 2.78 4.10 7.74
CA PRO A 19 3.23 4.57 6.43
C PRO A 19 4.73 4.32 6.28
N MET A 20 5.18 3.95 5.08
CA MET A 20 6.59 3.69 4.76
C MET A 20 6.90 4.18 3.35
N ILE A 21 8.13 4.64 3.14
CA ILE A 21 8.71 4.87 1.82
C ILE A 21 9.82 3.83 1.64
N LEU A 22 9.77 3.09 0.53
CA LEU A 22 10.76 2.08 0.16
C LEU A 22 11.41 2.48 -1.15
N GLU A 23 12.70 2.24 -1.28
CA GLU A 23 13.49 2.61 -2.45
C GLU A 23 14.24 1.38 -2.99
N LYS A 24 14.16 1.20 -4.31
CA LYS A 24 14.99 0.30 -5.12
C LYS A 24 14.67 0.55 -6.60
N ASP A 25 15.51 0.02 -7.48
CA ASP A 25 15.13 -0.12 -8.89
C ASP A 25 13.83 -0.93 -9.00
N ASN A 26 12.89 -0.45 -9.81
CA ASN A 26 11.56 -1.07 -10.03
C ASN A 26 10.72 -1.24 -8.74
N ALA A 27 10.90 -0.36 -7.74
CA ALA A 27 10.28 -0.48 -6.41
C ALA A 27 8.76 -0.71 -6.44
N VAL A 28 8.02 0.10 -7.20
CA VAL A 28 6.55 0.03 -7.23
C VAL A 28 6.08 -1.33 -7.75
N ALA A 29 6.56 -1.74 -8.92
CA ALA A 29 6.15 -3.01 -9.53
C ALA A 29 6.56 -4.23 -8.69
N ASP A 30 7.79 -4.22 -8.16
CA ASP A 30 8.29 -5.32 -7.34
C ASP A 30 7.56 -5.41 -5.99
N PHE A 31 7.24 -4.27 -5.37
CA PHE A 31 6.46 -4.26 -4.14
C PHE A 31 5.01 -4.71 -4.38
N ARG A 32 4.39 -4.30 -5.50
CA ARG A 32 3.07 -4.78 -5.92
C ARG A 32 3.04 -6.29 -6.14
N ALA A 33 4.08 -6.84 -6.76
CA ALA A 33 4.22 -8.28 -6.94
C ALA A 33 4.40 -9.00 -5.58
N PHE A 34 5.19 -8.42 -4.68
CA PHE A 34 5.43 -8.97 -3.34
C PHE A 34 4.15 -9.00 -2.47
N ILE A 35 3.34 -7.93 -2.49
CA ILE A 35 2.14 -7.87 -1.65
C ILE A 35 0.95 -8.66 -2.22
N GLY A 36 0.93 -8.97 -3.52
CA GLY A 36 -0.10 -9.77 -4.16
C GLY A 36 -1.34 -8.99 -4.60
N ALA A 37 -2.29 -9.68 -5.26
CA ALA A 37 -3.54 -9.09 -5.75
C ALA A 37 -4.39 -8.48 -4.62
N THR A 38 -5.20 -7.46 -4.92
CA THR A 38 -6.03 -6.75 -3.91
C THR A 38 -7.03 -7.67 -3.23
N ASN A 39 -7.61 -8.63 -3.97
CA ASN A 39 -8.42 -9.70 -3.43
C ASN A 39 -7.50 -10.87 -3.04
N PRO A 40 -7.38 -11.24 -1.75
CA PRO A 40 -6.46 -12.31 -1.34
C PRO A 40 -6.80 -13.68 -1.94
N ALA A 41 -8.06 -13.92 -2.32
CA ALA A 41 -8.47 -15.14 -3.02
C ALA A 41 -7.90 -15.24 -4.46
N GLU A 42 -7.43 -14.13 -5.02
CA GLU A 42 -6.80 -14.04 -6.34
C GLU A 42 -5.29 -13.82 -6.25
N ALA A 43 -4.72 -13.73 -5.04
CA ALA A 43 -3.30 -13.50 -4.82
C ALA A 43 -2.52 -14.82 -4.89
N ASP A 44 -1.33 -14.78 -5.49
CA ASP A 44 -0.46 -15.95 -5.58
C ASP A 44 0.06 -16.37 -4.19
N ALA A 45 0.22 -17.68 -3.98
CA ALA A 45 0.72 -18.24 -2.73
C ALA A 45 2.11 -17.68 -2.36
N GLY A 46 2.31 -17.32 -1.10
CA GLY A 46 3.56 -16.71 -0.61
C GLY A 46 3.62 -15.18 -0.74
N THR A 47 2.57 -14.54 -1.28
CA THR A 47 2.40 -13.08 -1.21
C THR A 47 1.79 -12.68 0.13
N ILE A 48 2.05 -11.43 0.55
CA ILE A 48 1.56 -10.93 1.85
C ILE A 48 0.04 -11.08 1.99
N ARG A 49 -0.73 -10.71 0.96
CA ARG A 49 -2.19 -10.81 1.03
C ARG A 49 -2.69 -12.26 0.99
N ALA A 50 -2.06 -13.15 0.22
CA ALA A 50 -2.46 -14.56 0.21
C ALA A 50 -2.25 -15.22 1.59
N ASP A 51 -1.16 -14.87 2.28
CA ASP A 51 -0.77 -15.55 3.51
C ASP A 51 -1.44 -14.95 4.76
N PHE A 52 -1.82 -13.66 4.73
CA PHE A 52 -2.17 -12.92 5.96
C PHE A 52 -3.41 -12.03 5.88
N ALA A 53 -4.05 -11.83 4.71
CA ALA A 53 -5.26 -11.01 4.63
C ALA A 53 -6.54 -11.81 4.92
N ASP A 54 -7.53 -11.15 5.54
CA ASP A 54 -8.81 -11.76 5.86
C ASP A 54 -9.82 -11.65 4.70
N SER A 55 -9.87 -10.50 4.02
CA SER A 55 -10.83 -10.25 2.95
C SER A 55 -10.37 -9.14 1.98
N VAL A 56 -11.17 -8.84 0.95
CA VAL A 56 -10.89 -7.71 0.04
C VAL A 56 -10.96 -6.34 0.73
N GLY A 57 -11.80 -6.19 1.76
CA GLY A 57 -11.91 -4.97 2.55
C GLY A 57 -10.84 -4.88 3.64
N GLU A 58 -10.42 -6.02 4.17
CA GLU A 58 -9.44 -6.16 5.25
C GLU A 58 -8.17 -6.84 4.71
N ASN A 59 -7.54 -6.20 3.71
CA ASN A 59 -6.43 -6.77 2.95
C ASN A 59 -5.02 -6.34 3.42
N ILE A 60 -4.93 -5.88 4.67
CA ILE A 60 -3.74 -5.67 5.52
C ILE A 60 -2.64 -4.72 5.05
N ILE A 61 -2.49 -4.46 3.74
CA ILE A 61 -1.37 -3.68 3.20
C ILE A 61 -1.79 -2.91 1.94
N HIS A 62 -1.34 -1.66 1.85
CA HIS A 62 -1.44 -0.83 0.65
C HIS A 62 -0.08 -0.73 -0.04
N GLY A 63 -0.10 -0.55 -1.35
CA GLY A 63 1.08 -0.24 -2.15
C GLY A 63 0.65 0.48 -3.41
N SER A 64 1.31 1.61 -3.69
CA SER A 64 1.05 2.48 -4.84
C SER A 64 1.05 1.67 -6.14
N ASP A 65 0.19 2.06 -7.08
CA ASP A 65 -0.02 1.30 -8.34
C ASP A 65 0.83 1.82 -9.52
N SER A 66 1.53 2.93 -9.35
CA SER A 66 2.35 3.60 -10.34
C SER A 66 3.38 4.51 -9.67
N ASP A 67 4.46 4.86 -10.38
CA ASP A 67 5.48 5.78 -9.88
C ASP A 67 4.90 7.19 -9.61
N GLU A 68 3.94 7.62 -10.42
CA GLU A 68 3.22 8.88 -10.23
C GLU A 68 2.42 8.86 -8.92
N ASN A 69 1.63 7.82 -8.68
CA ASN A 69 0.87 7.71 -7.44
C ASN A 69 1.78 7.49 -6.23
N ALA A 70 2.92 6.81 -6.38
CA ALA A 70 3.90 6.68 -5.31
C ALA A 70 4.43 8.05 -4.85
N ALA A 71 4.74 8.95 -5.78
CA ALA A 71 5.18 10.31 -5.45
C ALA A 71 4.07 11.13 -4.77
N ILE A 72 2.82 11.02 -5.23
CA ILE A 72 1.66 11.71 -4.65
C ILE A 72 1.39 11.21 -3.23
N GLU A 73 1.35 9.89 -3.03
CA GLU A 73 1.07 9.26 -1.74
C GLU A 73 2.21 9.51 -0.74
N ALA A 74 3.47 9.45 -1.16
CA ALA A 74 4.61 9.78 -0.31
C ALA A 74 4.53 11.23 0.21
N ALA A 75 4.23 12.18 -0.68
CA ALA A 75 4.07 13.59 -0.30
C ALA A 75 2.82 13.86 0.55
N TYR A 76 1.82 12.97 0.52
CA TYR A 76 0.66 13.04 1.40
C TYR A 76 0.99 12.65 2.84
N PHE A 77 1.78 11.59 3.04
CA PHE A 77 2.12 11.08 4.37
C PHE A 77 3.35 11.73 5.01
N PHE A 78 4.32 12.17 4.20
CA PHE A 78 5.60 12.65 4.69
C PHE A 78 5.94 14.03 4.13
N SER A 79 6.39 14.91 5.02
CA SER A 79 7.13 16.11 4.61
C SER A 79 8.48 15.73 4.02
N GLN A 80 9.05 16.57 3.16
CA GLN A 80 10.38 16.32 2.59
C GLN A 80 11.48 16.15 3.65
N SER A 81 11.33 16.76 4.83
CA SER A 81 12.27 16.61 5.95
C SER A 81 12.22 15.27 6.67
N GLU A 82 11.12 14.51 6.52
CA GLU A 82 10.97 13.17 7.08
C GLU A 82 11.51 12.08 6.14
N VAL A 83 11.71 12.42 4.86
CA VAL A 83 12.29 11.51 3.86
C VAL A 83 13.80 11.42 4.09
N VAL A 84 14.25 10.24 4.50
CA VAL A 84 15.67 9.95 4.65
C VAL A 84 16.25 9.65 3.28
N ALA A 85 17.29 10.40 2.88
CA ALA A 85 18.01 10.10 1.65
C ALA A 85 18.80 8.79 1.81
N ASN A 86 18.64 7.89 0.84
CA ASN A 86 19.55 6.77 0.69
C ASN A 86 20.90 7.32 0.17
N LEU A 87 21.98 7.06 0.91
CA LEU A 87 23.32 7.62 0.63
C LEU A 87 24.25 6.60 -0.05
N ASP A 88 23.71 5.45 -0.45
CA ASP A 88 24.45 4.36 -1.09
C ASP A 88 24.87 4.69 -2.55
#